data_AF-A0A9P9PCM8-F1
#
_entry.id   AF-A0A9P9PCM8-F1
#
_cell.length_a   1.000
_cell.length_b   1.000
_cell.length_c   1.000
_cell.angle_alpha   90.00
_cell.angle_beta   90.00
_cell.angle_gamma   90.00
#
_symmetry.space_group_name_H-M   'P 1'
#
loop_
_entity.id
_entity.type
_entity.pdbx_description
1 polymer ?
#
loop_
_entity_poly.entity_id
_entity_poly.type
_entity_poly.pdbx_seq_one_letter_code
_entity_poly.pdbx_strand_id
1 'polypeptide(L)'
;MPTTYTISVKNNSGMDHDYFLFVEAPVVSAGAKVHQTVYINSPRVDDRSGSATFTFCADHYGICGSSQNRLGHRVVVVTSDSEPVQINQGATAPGSHLLINGGLNPDGSGRPLEFLESAKKTDCGQAGAFQIDCTKLRSIDRYNLFIGLGAQDPEDSSNIVPIAVVEASPTSQTFFHPRATYYIAWGSFQPGQIIEPEMIARPARIDFTGKNSFSATVLHNVDGTWSVT
;
A
#
# COMPACT_ATOMS: atom_id res chain seq x y z
N MET A 1 -14.98 9.56 -12.71
CA MET A 1 -14.31 10.07 -11.50
C MET A 1 -13.85 8.87 -10.70
N PRO A 2 -12.65 8.89 -10.10
CA PRO A 2 -12.20 7.80 -9.24
C PRO A 2 -13.11 7.67 -8.02
N THR A 3 -13.23 6.44 -7.50
CA THR A 3 -14.02 6.18 -6.30
C THR A 3 -13.28 6.77 -5.11
N THR A 4 -13.94 7.62 -4.32
CA THR A 4 -13.36 8.19 -3.10
C THR A 4 -13.91 7.47 -1.88
N TYR A 5 -13.01 7.01 -1.01
CA TYR A 5 -13.35 6.47 0.29
C TYR A 5 -13.20 7.53 1.38
N THR A 6 -14.07 7.48 2.38
CA THR A 6 -14.00 8.33 3.56
C THR A 6 -14.16 7.48 4.82
N ILE A 7 -13.20 7.56 5.73
CA ILE A 7 -13.26 6.90 7.03
C ILE A 7 -13.13 7.96 8.11
N SER A 8 -14.16 8.13 8.93
CA SER A 8 -14.13 9.05 10.07
C SER A 8 -13.94 8.28 11.38
N VAL A 9 -12.93 8.63 12.14
CA VAL A 9 -12.61 8.04 13.45
C VAL A 9 -13.04 8.99 14.55
N LYS A 10 -13.88 8.54 15.47
CA LYS A 10 -14.27 9.25 16.69
C LYS A 10 -13.54 8.63 17.88
N ASN A 11 -12.85 9.48 18.65
CA ASN A 11 -12.11 9.01 19.81
C ASN A 11 -12.99 9.06 21.06
N ASN A 12 -13.23 7.91 21.68
CA ASN A 12 -13.90 7.79 22.97
C ASN A 12 -13.17 6.74 23.84
N SER A 13 -11.85 6.62 23.66
CA SER A 13 -11.02 5.61 24.33
C SER A 13 -10.72 5.94 25.79
N GLY A 14 -11.00 7.18 26.22
CA GLY A 14 -10.57 7.71 27.51
C GLY A 14 -9.19 8.38 27.49
N MET A 15 -8.50 8.44 26.34
CA MET A 15 -7.21 9.11 26.15
C MET A 15 -7.09 9.70 24.74
N ASP A 16 -6.22 10.69 24.57
CA ASP A 16 -5.91 11.24 23.25
C ASP A 16 -5.04 10.26 22.45
N HIS A 17 -5.28 10.17 21.14
CA HIS A 17 -4.54 9.25 20.27
C HIS A 17 -4.21 9.87 18.91
N ASP A 18 -3.09 9.43 18.35
CA ASP A 18 -2.83 9.49 16.92
C ASP A 18 -3.38 8.20 16.30
N TYR A 19 -4.00 8.32 15.13
CA TYR A 19 -4.50 7.17 14.37
C TYR A 19 -3.74 7.01 13.07
N PHE A 20 -3.71 5.79 12.56
CA PHE A 20 -3.16 5.52 11.24
C PHE A 20 -3.99 4.48 10.50
N LEU A 21 -3.92 4.58 9.18
CA LEU A 21 -4.63 3.75 8.22
C LEU A 21 -3.61 2.91 7.45
N PHE A 22 -3.91 1.63 7.29
CA PHE A 22 -3.19 0.72 6.41
C PHE A 22 -4.16 -0.19 5.67
N VAL A 23 -3.71 -0.78 4.56
CA VAL A 23 -4.55 -1.62 3.69
C VAL A 23 -4.39 -3.09 4.07
N GLU A 24 -5.41 -3.91 3.84
CA GLU A 24 -5.26 -5.38 3.83
C GLU A 24 -4.14 -5.79 2.88
N ALA A 25 -3.31 -6.76 3.29
CA ALA A 25 -2.23 -7.25 2.45
C ALA A 25 -2.82 -7.74 1.10
N PRO A 26 -2.30 -7.25 -0.05
CA PRO A 26 -2.71 -7.80 -1.33
C PRO A 26 -2.31 -9.28 -1.40
N VAL A 27 -3.12 -10.07 -2.10
CA VAL A 27 -2.72 -11.45 -2.43
C VAL A 27 -1.65 -11.37 -3.52
N VAL A 28 -0.51 -12.02 -3.30
CA VAL A 28 0.58 -12.14 -4.27
C VAL A 28 0.78 -13.61 -4.66
N SER A 29 0.85 -13.89 -5.96
CA SER A 29 0.85 -15.26 -6.49
C SER A 29 2.12 -16.07 -6.24
N ALA A 30 3.21 -15.45 -5.79
CA ALA A 30 4.51 -16.09 -5.59
C ALA A 30 4.82 -16.50 -4.13
N GLY A 31 3.87 -16.35 -3.20
CA GLY A 31 4.13 -16.62 -1.76
C GLY A 31 5.17 -15.68 -1.14
N ALA A 32 5.50 -14.57 -1.83
CA ALA A 32 6.40 -13.56 -1.33
C ALA A 32 5.87 -12.97 -0.02
N LYS A 33 6.78 -12.68 0.92
CA LYS A 33 6.42 -11.97 2.16
C LYS A 33 5.98 -10.55 1.79
N VAL A 34 4.69 -10.29 1.96
CA VAL A 34 4.12 -8.96 1.81
C VAL A 34 4.37 -8.18 3.10
N HIS A 35 4.98 -7.01 2.96
CA HIS A 35 5.14 -6.03 4.01
C HIS A 35 4.07 -4.95 3.82
N GLN A 36 3.10 -4.90 4.73
CA GLN A 36 2.14 -3.80 4.79
C GLN A 36 2.83 -2.56 5.35
N THR A 37 2.42 -1.39 4.86
CA THR A 37 2.94 -0.11 5.30
C THR A 37 1.79 0.79 5.74
N VAL A 38 2.10 1.76 6.58
CA VAL A 38 1.16 2.84 6.90
C VAL A 38 0.91 3.65 5.63
N TYR A 39 -0.36 3.87 5.32
CA TYR A 39 -0.78 4.70 4.20
C TYR A 39 -0.93 6.16 4.63
N ILE A 40 -1.80 6.43 5.61
CA ILE A 40 -2.13 7.78 6.09
C ILE A 40 -2.09 7.77 7.61
N ASN A 41 -1.58 8.82 8.23
CA ASN A 41 -1.71 9.06 9.67
C ASN A 41 -2.59 10.29 9.95
N SER A 42 -3.13 10.37 11.16
CA SER A 42 -3.83 11.56 11.64
C SER A 42 -2.93 12.38 12.56
N PRO A 43 -3.21 13.68 12.70
CA PRO A 43 -2.82 14.43 13.89
C PRO A 43 -3.41 13.82 15.18
N ARG A 44 -3.00 14.34 16.33
CA ARG A 44 -3.58 14.01 17.64
C ARG A 44 -5.08 14.27 17.64
N VAL A 45 -5.85 13.30 18.14
CA VAL A 45 -7.30 13.35 18.27
C VAL A 45 -7.68 13.27 19.75
N ASP A 46 -8.28 14.34 20.26
CA ASP A 46 -8.69 14.45 21.66
C ASP A 46 -9.79 13.44 22.03
N ASP A 47 -9.74 12.89 23.24
CA ASP A 47 -10.81 12.04 23.78
C ASP A 47 -12.16 12.78 23.84
N ARG A 48 -13.26 12.10 23.49
CA ARG A 48 -14.68 12.53 23.52
C ARG A 48 -15.08 13.69 22.61
N SER A 49 -14.15 14.59 22.27
CA SER A 49 -14.43 15.76 21.42
C SER A 49 -13.73 15.70 20.07
N GLY A 50 -12.68 14.89 19.93
CA GLY A 50 -11.88 14.81 18.72
C GLY A 50 -12.42 13.80 17.70
N SER A 51 -12.17 14.10 16.42
CA SER A 51 -12.30 13.15 15.33
C SER A 51 -11.20 13.33 14.29
N ALA A 52 -10.75 12.24 13.67
CA ALA A 52 -9.94 12.25 12.46
C ALA A 52 -10.79 11.82 11.26
N THR A 53 -10.48 12.32 10.07
CA THR A 53 -11.09 11.86 8.82
C THR A 53 -10.01 11.55 7.80
N PHE A 54 -10.06 10.33 7.26
CA PHE A 54 -9.21 9.84 6.20
C PHE A 54 -10.01 9.84 4.91
N THR A 55 -9.59 10.62 3.92
CA THR A 55 -10.24 10.70 2.61
C THR A 55 -9.21 10.37 1.53
N PHE A 56 -9.50 9.40 0.67
CA PHE A 56 -8.53 8.93 -0.32
C PHE A 56 -9.21 8.27 -1.53
N CYS A 57 -8.49 8.23 -2.66
CA CYS A 57 -8.97 7.60 -3.89
C CYS A 57 -8.71 6.08 -3.88
N ALA A 58 -9.58 5.33 -4.56
CA ALA A 58 -9.45 3.89 -4.79
C ALA A 58 -8.46 3.53 -5.92
N ASP A 59 -7.81 4.53 -6.52
CA ASP A 59 -6.85 4.32 -7.59
C ASP A 59 -5.58 3.67 -7.03
N HIS A 60 -5.07 2.70 -7.79
CA HIS A 60 -3.89 1.95 -7.41
C HIS A 60 -2.73 2.30 -8.33
N TYR A 61 -1.53 2.23 -7.77
CA TYR A 61 -0.28 2.39 -8.49
C TYR A 61 0.57 1.14 -8.32
N GLY A 62 1.21 0.71 -9.40
CA GLY A 62 2.38 -0.15 -9.29
C GLY A 62 3.55 0.74 -8.85
N ILE A 63 4.32 0.29 -7.87
CA ILE A 63 5.49 1.04 -7.39
C ILE A 63 6.75 0.19 -7.41
N CYS A 64 7.89 0.86 -7.52
CA CYS A 64 9.19 0.23 -7.30
C CYS A 64 10.15 1.17 -6.56
N GLY A 65 11.11 0.60 -5.86
CA GLY A 65 12.11 1.38 -5.12
C GLY A 65 13.21 0.55 -4.48
N SER A 66 14.00 1.22 -3.64
CA SER A 66 15.10 0.60 -2.91
C SER A 66 15.15 1.10 -1.47
N SER A 67 15.63 0.26 -0.55
CA SER A 67 15.90 0.63 0.84
C SER A 67 17.31 0.24 1.26
N GLN A 68 17.95 1.14 2.02
CA GLN A 68 19.24 0.87 2.67
C GLN A 68 19.10 -0.16 3.78
N ASN A 69 17.91 -0.27 4.39
CA ASN A 69 17.63 -1.23 5.45
C ASN A 69 16.83 -2.41 4.91
N ARG A 70 17.04 -3.59 5.49
CA ARG A 70 16.25 -4.78 5.15
C ARG A 70 14.77 -4.51 5.41
N LEU A 71 13.90 -4.90 4.48
CA LEU A 71 12.46 -4.77 4.66
C LEU A 71 12.02 -5.50 5.93
N GLY A 72 11.34 -4.78 6.82
CA GLY A 72 10.99 -5.27 8.14
C GLY A 72 10.36 -4.19 9.00
N HIS A 73 9.89 -4.57 10.18
CA HIS A 73 9.21 -3.68 11.12
C HIS A 73 9.94 -2.34 11.29
N ARG A 74 9.18 -1.23 11.25
CA ARG A 74 9.63 0.17 11.39
C ARG A 74 10.52 0.72 10.29
N VAL A 75 10.94 -0.07 9.31
CA VAL A 75 11.65 0.46 8.14
C VAL A 75 10.70 1.28 7.29
N VAL A 76 11.14 2.47 6.91
CA VAL A 76 10.39 3.37 6.03
C VAL A 76 10.87 3.15 4.61
N VAL A 77 9.92 2.87 3.72
CA VAL A 77 10.19 2.74 2.30
C VAL A 77 9.53 3.89 1.55
N VAL A 78 10.18 4.35 0.50
CA VAL A 78 9.73 5.47 -0.33
C VAL A 78 9.72 5.03 -1.79
N THR A 79 8.65 5.34 -2.49
CA THR A 79 8.50 5.06 -3.92
C THR A 79 9.57 5.82 -4.70
N SER A 80 10.34 5.10 -5.52
CA SER A 80 11.31 5.72 -6.44
C SER A 80 10.67 6.02 -7.80
N ASP A 81 9.80 5.13 -8.26
CA ASP A 81 9.03 5.28 -9.47
C ASP A 81 7.66 4.59 -9.33
N SER A 82 6.65 5.09 -10.05
CA SER A 82 5.25 4.70 -9.89
C SER A 82 4.45 4.82 -11.18
N GLU A 83 3.50 3.92 -11.35
CA GLU A 83 2.61 3.91 -12.51
C GLU A 83 1.16 3.64 -12.11
N PRO A 84 0.18 4.41 -12.62
CA PRO A 84 -1.23 4.06 -12.42
C PRO A 84 -1.50 2.69 -13.05
N VAL A 85 -2.22 1.83 -12.32
CA VAL A 85 -2.52 0.47 -12.78
C VAL A 85 -4.01 0.23 -12.93
N GLN A 86 -4.35 -0.46 -14.01
CA GLN A 86 -5.66 -1.04 -14.22
C GLN A 86 -5.69 -2.44 -13.59
N ILE A 87 -6.72 -2.72 -12.81
CA ILE A 87 -6.99 -4.05 -12.28
C ILE A 87 -7.79 -4.84 -13.31
N ASN A 88 -7.43 -6.11 -13.55
CA ASN A 88 -8.17 -6.96 -14.46
C ASN A 88 -9.63 -7.15 -14.01
N GLN A 89 -10.58 -6.75 -14.87
CA GLN A 89 -12.03 -6.88 -14.66
C GLN A 89 -12.68 -7.92 -15.61
N GLY A 90 -11.88 -8.73 -16.29
CA GLY A 90 -12.32 -9.78 -17.21
C GLY A 90 -11.63 -9.72 -18.57
N ALA A 91 -12.06 -10.59 -19.49
CA ALA A 91 -11.41 -10.78 -20.79
C ALA A 91 -11.34 -9.51 -21.66
N THR A 92 -12.29 -8.59 -21.51
CA THR A 92 -12.36 -7.32 -22.27
C THR A 92 -11.70 -6.14 -21.56
N ALA A 93 -11.26 -6.33 -20.30
CA ALA A 93 -10.60 -5.33 -19.48
C ALA A 93 -9.44 -5.98 -18.70
N PRO A 94 -8.39 -6.46 -19.40
CA PRO A 94 -7.21 -7.03 -18.76
C PRO A 94 -6.52 -6.04 -17.82
N GLY A 95 -5.70 -6.54 -16.90
CA GLY A 95 -4.95 -5.71 -15.97
C GLY A 95 -3.68 -5.12 -16.58
N SER A 96 -3.12 -4.11 -15.93
CA SER A 96 -1.80 -3.58 -16.30
C SER A 96 -0.70 -4.63 -16.11
N HIS A 97 0.30 -4.57 -16.97
CA HIS A 97 1.53 -5.32 -16.89
C HIS A 97 2.69 -4.34 -17.05
N LEU A 98 3.42 -4.16 -15.96
CA LEU A 98 4.56 -3.25 -15.86
C LEU A 98 5.85 -4.06 -15.88
N LEU A 99 6.86 -3.57 -16.58
CA LEU A 99 8.20 -4.17 -16.58
C LEU A 99 9.15 -3.24 -15.85
N ILE A 100 9.77 -3.74 -14.77
CA ILE A 100 10.81 -2.97 -14.07
C ILE A 100 12.16 -3.20 -14.73
N ASN A 101 13.03 -2.21 -14.55
CA ASN A 101 14.38 -2.25 -15.06
C ASN A 101 15.31 -1.48 -14.12
N GLY A 102 16.58 -1.85 -14.17
CA GLY A 102 17.59 -1.26 -13.30
C GLY A 102 18.06 -2.20 -12.22
N GLY A 103 18.58 -1.59 -11.16
CA GLY A 103 19.43 -2.24 -10.17
C GLY A 103 20.92 -2.10 -10.49
N LEU A 104 21.75 -2.68 -9.62
CA LEU A 104 23.20 -2.51 -9.65
C LEU A 104 23.91 -3.65 -10.37
N ASN A 105 24.97 -3.30 -11.09
CA ASN A 105 25.99 -4.20 -11.61
C ASN A 105 27.06 -4.52 -10.52
N PRO A 106 27.87 -5.59 -10.69
CA PRO A 106 28.84 -6.03 -9.68
C PRO A 106 29.88 -4.99 -9.31
N ASP A 107 30.24 -4.14 -10.26
CA ASP A 107 31.16 -3.02 -10.11
C ASP A 107 30.57 -1.81 -9.36
N GLY A 108 29.31 -1.89 -8.92
CA GLY A 108 28.60 -0.79 -8.25
C GLY A 108 28.06 0.28 -9.19
N SER A 109 28.28 0.15 -10.50
CA SER A 109 27.54 0.93 -11.49
C SER A 109 26.10 0.43 -11.57
N GLY A 110 25.15 1.27 -11.96
CA GLY A 110 23.77 0.86 -12.09
C GLY A 110 22.85 2.05 -12.29
N ARG A 111 21.55 1.77 -12.38
CA ARG A 111 20.52 2.80 -12.45
C ARG A 111 19.49 2.59 -11.36
N PRO A 112 18.81 3.66 -10.90
CA PRO A 112 17.62 3.54 -10.08
C PRO A 112 16.63 2.55 -10.68
N LEU A 113 15.83 1.94 -9.81
CA LEU A 113 14.76 1.07 -10.27
C LEU A 113 13.65 1.93 -10.86
N GLU A 114 13.28 1.64 -12.10
CA GLU A 114 12.31 2.40 -12.90
C GLU A 114 11.40 1.44 -13.67
N PHE A 115 10.19 1.91 -13.98
CA PHE A 115 9.31 1.26 -14.93
C PHE A 115 9.72 1.59 -16.36
N LEU A 116 9.80 0.57 -17.20
CA LEU A 116 10.05 0.75 -18.63
C LEU A 116 8.78 1.18 -19.34
N GLU A 117 8.64 2.49 -19.56
CA GLU A 117 7.56 3.12 -20.34
C GLU A 117 7.20 2.36 -21.62
N SER A 118 8.20 2.07 -22.45
CA SER A 118 8.01 1.40 -23.75
C SER A 118 7.57 -0.06 -23.65
N ALA A 119 7.61 -0.65 -22.45
CA ALA A 119 7.25 -2.04 -22.19
C ALA A 119 5.94 -2.19 -21.41
N LYS A 120 5.26 -1.10 -21.05
CA LYS A 120 3.94 -1.13 -20.41
C LYS A 120 2.92 -1.77 -21.34
N LYS A 121 2.09 -2.64 -20.77
CA LYS A 121 1.01 -3.34 -21.48
C LYS A 121 -0.22 -3.43 -20.59
N THR A 122 -1.32 -3.83 -21.22
CA THR A 122 -2.57 -4.16 -20.54
C THR A 122 -2.96 -5.58 -20.94
N ASP A 123 -2.15 -6.55 -20.53
CA ASP A 123 -2.32 -7.97 -20.88
C ASP A 123 -2.25 -8.91 -19.66
N CYS A 124 -2.27 -8.37 -18.44
CA CYS A 124 -2.36 -9.20 -17.23
C CYS A 124 -3.70 -9.94 -17.24
N GLY A 125 -3.66 -11.25 -17.46
CA GLY A 125 -4.83 -12.12 -17.56
C GLY A 125 -5.41 -12.59 -16.22
N GLN A 126 -4.77 -12.24 -15.09
CA GLN A 126 -5.20 -12.70 -13.78
C GLN A 126 -6.29 -11.80 -13.19
N ALA A 127 -7.49 -12.37 -13.00
CA ALA A 127 -8.67 -11.63 -12.53
C ALA A 127 -8.41 -10.94 -11.19
N GLY A 128 -8.79 -9.66 -11.08
CA GLY A 128 -8.58 -8.86 -9.88
C GLY A 128 -7.12 -8.47 -9.63
N ALA A 129 -6.23 -8.58 -10.63
CA ALA A 129 -4.82 -8.25 -10.47
C ALA A 129 -4.26 -7.29 -11.52
N PHE A 130 -3.10 -6.74 -11.20
CA PHE A 130 -2.11 -6.23 -12.15
C PHE A 130 -0.79 -6.97 -11.94
N GLN A 131 0.13 -6.86 -12.90
CA GLN A 131 1.40 -7.57 -12.90
C GLN A 131 2.58 -6.59 -12.88
N ILE A 132 3.60 -6.91 -12.08
CA ILE A 132 4.94 -6.34 -12.19
C ILE A 132 5.91 -7.46 -12.56
N ASP A 133 6.61 -7.28 -13.67
CA ASP A 133 7.59 -8.21 -14.23
C ASP A 133 9.02 -7.73 -13.91
N CYS A 134 9.77 -8.60 -13.24
CA CYS A 134 11.14 -8.39 -12.78
C CYS A 134 12.17 -9.15 -13.63
N THR A 135 11.82 -9.61 -14.83
CA THR A 135 12.71 -10.40 -15.71
C THR A 135 13.91 -9.61 -16.22
N LYS A 136 13.82 -8.27 -16.24
CA LYS A 136 14.95 -7.38 -16.56
C LYS A 136 15.63 -6.79 -15.32
N LEU A 137 15.23 -7.19 -14.12
CA LEU A 137 15.87 -6.77 -12.89
C LEU A 137 17.29 -7.34 -12.83
N ARG A 138 18.25 -6.45 -12.58
CA ARG A 138 19.63 -6.84 -12.24
C ARG A 138 19.78 -6.65 -10.74
N SER A 139 19.99 -7.72 -9.97
CA SER A 139 20.13 -7.60 -8.51
C SER A 139 21.52 -7.99 -8.05
N ILE A 140 22.07 -7.17 -7.14
CA ILE A 140 23.20 -7.48 -6.28
C ILE A 140 22.87 -6.95 -4.89
N ASP A 141 23.22 -7.73 -3.87
CA ASP A 141 22.89 -7.67 -2.44
C ASP A 141 23.15 -6.35 -1.68
N ARG A 142 23.49 -5.22 -2.34
CA ARG A 142 23.79 -3.97 -1.62
C ARG A 142 22.56 -3.17 -1.19
N TYR A 143 21.42 -3.36 -1.85
CA TYR A 143 20.16 -2.68 -1.53
C TYR A 143 18.99 -3.65 -1.51
N ASN A 144 18.02 -3.38 -0.65
CA ASN A 144 16.78 -4.12 -0.58
C ASN A 144 15.83 -3.52 -1.63
N LEU A 145 15.86 -4.09 -2.83
CA LEU A 145 14.98 -3.69 -3.92
C LEU A 145 13.57 -4.20 -3.65
N PHE A 146 12.57 -3.37 -3.92
CA PHE A 146 11.18 -3.75 -3.72
C PHE A 146 10.29 -3.29 -4.87
N ILE A 147 9.20 -4.03 -5.03
CA ILE A 147 8.06 -3.67 -5.86
C ILE A 147 6.81 -3.74 -5.00
N GLY A 148 5.72 -3.11 -5.43
CA GLY A 148 4.55 -3.09 -4.59
C GLY A 148 3.33 -2.43 -5.16
N LEU A 149 2.38 -2.26 -4.25
CA LEU A 149 1.17 -1.49 -4.38
C LEU A 149 1.39 -0.13 -3.73
N GLY A 150 1.10 0.93 -4.48
CA GLY A 150 1.05 2.30 -4.00
C GLY A 150 -0.35 2.89 -4.08
N ALA A 151 -0.57 3.93 -3.30
CA ALA A 151 -1.76 4.77 -3.36
C ALA A 151 -1.34 6.24 -3.32
N GLN A 152 -2.11 7.10 -3.97
CA GLN A 152 -1.81 8.53 -4.00
C GLN A 152 -1.92 9.13 -2.60
N ASP A 153 -0.96 9.97 -2.22
CA ASP A 153 -1.06 10.75 -0.99
C ASP A 153 -2.22 11.76 -1.11
N PRO A 154 -3.22 11.73 -0.20
CA PRO A 154 -4.33 12.67 -0.25
C PRO A 154 -3.92 14.13 -0.05
N GLU A 155 -2.78 14.38 0.60
CA GLU A 155 -2.26 15.73 0.85
C GLU A 155 -1.28 16.20 -0.23
N ASP A 156 -0.70 15.28 -1.01
CA ASP A 156 0.22 15.57 -2.10
C ASP A 156 -0.02 14.67 -3.32
N SER A 157 -0.77 15.18 -4.30
CA SER A 157 -1.08 14.43 -5.51
C SER A 157 0.14 13.97 -6.34
N SER A 158 1.33 14.53 -6.11
CA SER A 158 2.57 14.12 -6.78
C SER A 158 3.30 12.98 -6.06
N ASN A 159 2.88 12.67 -4.83
CA ASN A 159 3.46 11.62 -4.00
C ASN A 159 2.61 10.34 -4.07
N ILE A 160 3.27 9.21 -4.35
CA ILE A 160 2.66 7.87 -4.29
C ILE A 160 3.24 7.14 -3.08
N VAL A 161 2.40 6.93 -2.06
CA VAL A 161 2.78 6.27 -0.82
C VAL A 161 2.77 4.75 -1.03
N PRO A 162 3.85 4.03 -0.67
CA PRO A 162 3.79 2.58 -0.57
C PRO A 162 2.73 2.15 0.44
N ILE A 163 1.83 1.25 0.05
CA ILE A 163 0.80 0.67 0.95
C ILE A 163 1.00 -0.84 1.17
N ALA A 164 1.71 -1.51 0.24
CA ALA A 164 2.24 -2.84 0.45
C ALA A 164 3.45 -3.08 -0.47
N VAL A 165 4.51 -3.70 0.05
CA VAL A 165 5.72 -4.01 -0.73
C VAL A 165 6.15 -5.46 -0.56
N VAL A 166 6.80 -6.00 -1.57
CA VAL A 166 7.50 -7.28 -1.54
C VAL A 166 8.93 -7.08 -2.04
N GLU A 167 9.84 -7.95 -1.61
CA GLU A 167 11.19 -7.96 -2.15
C GLU A 167 11.16 -8.26 -3.66
N ALA A 168 11.85 -7.45 -4.44
CA ALA A 168 11.91 -7.61 -5.88
C ALA A 168 12.89 -8.73 -6.23
N SER A 169 12.38 -9.83 -6.77
CA SER A 169 13.19 -10.98 -7.16
C SER A 169 13.46 -10.97 -8.67
N PRO A 170 14.72 -11.07 -9.14
CA PRO A 170 15.02 -11.24 -10.56
C PRO A 170 14.27 -12.43 -11.17
N THR A 171 13.96 -12.34 -12.46
CA THR A 171 13.25 -13.39 -13.23
C THR A 171 11.84 -13.73 -12.74
N SER A 172 11.31 -13.02 -11.74
CA SER A 172 9.96 -13.20 -11.23
C SER A 172 8.92 -12.35 -11.97
N GLN A 173 7.68 -12.81 -11.94
CA GLN A 173 6.49 -12.04 -12.26
C GLN A 173 5.59 -12.06 -11.04
N THR A 174 5.24 -10.89 -10.52
CA THR A 174 4.40 -10.76 -9.33
C THR A 174 3.05 -10.18 -9.71
N PHE A 175 1.99 -10.86 -9.31
CA PHE A 175 0.62 -10.44 -9.55
C PHE A 175 0.05 -9.92 -8.23
N PHE A 176 -0.32 -8.65 -8.19
CA PHE A 176 -0.89 -8.01 -7.01
C PHE A 176 -2.41 -7.98 -7.15
N HIS A 177 -3.11 -8.47 -6.13
CA HIS A 177 -4.57 -8.38 -6.02
C HIS A 177 -4.94 -7.40 -4.91
N PRO A 178 -5.17 -6.12 -5.22
CA PRO A 178 -5.58 -5.15 -4.22
C PRO A 178 -6.93 -5.53 -3.60
N ARG A 179 -7.14 -5.07 -2.36
CA ARG A 179 -8.37 -5.28 -1.60
C ARG A 179 -8.92 -3.92 -1.18
N ALA A 180 -10.23 -3.73 -1.33
CA ALA A 180 -10.93 -2.56 -0.77
C ALA A 180 -11.23 -2.75 0.73
N THR A 181 -10.25 -3.27 1.46
CA THR A 181 -10.30 -3.50 2.91
C THR A 181 -9.18 -2.71 3.56
N TYR A 182 -9.55 -1.91 4.55
CA TYR A 182 -8.69 -0.97 5.25
C TYR A 182 -8.76 -1.23 6.75
N TYR A 183 -7.71 -0.81 7.44
CA TYR A 183 -7.58 -0.96 8.88
C TYR A 183 -7.26 0.38 9.51
N ILE A 184 -7.94 0.69 10.61
CA ILE A 184 -7.60 1.80 11.50
C ILE A 184 -7.00 1.22 12.78
N ALA A 185 -5.88 1.79 13.19
CA ALA A 185 -5.27 1.55 14.50
C ALA A 185 -4.78 2.86 15.10
N TRP A 186 -4.31 2.81 16.34
CA TRP A 186 -3.74 3.96 17.04
C TRP A 186 -2.24 3.76 17.29
N GLY A 187 -1.49 4.86 17.29
CA GLY A 187 -0.05 4.89 17.49
C GLY A 187 0.65 5.87 16.55
N SER A 188 1.87 6.26 16.92
CA SER A 188 2.66 7.24 16.15
C SER A 188 3.52 6.53 15.10
N PHE A 189 2.98 6.43 13.90
CA PHE A 189 3.66 5.89 12.71
C PHE A 189 3.59 6.92 11.58
N GLN A 190 4.48 6.79 10.60
CA GLN A 190 4.53 7.67 9.43
C GLN A 190 4.21 6.92 8.12
N PRO A 191 3.64 7.59 7.10
CA PRO A 191 3.41 7.00 5.79
C PRO A 191 4.64 6.29 5.21
N GLY A 192 4.43 5.14 4.57
CA GLY A 192 5.49 4.28 4.03
C GLY A 192 6.25 3.45 5.07
N GLN A 193 5.96 3.59 6.37
CA GLN A 193 6.57 2.76 7.40
C GLN A 193 5.98 1.35 7.42
N ILE A 194 6.85 0.33 7.33
CA ILE A 194 6.47 -1.07 7.42
C ILE A 194 5.99 -1.40 8.83
N ILE A 195 4.82 -2.02 8.88
CA ILE A 195 4.18 -2.51 10.10
C ILE A 195 4.10 -4.04 10.08
N GLU A 196 4.03 -4.63 11.26
CA GLU A 196 3.72 -6.05 11.45
C GLU A 196 2.31 -6.12 12.05
N PRO A 197 1.28 -6.45 11.26
CA PRO A 197 -0.12 -6.42 11.71
C PRO A 197 -0.37 -7.25 12.96
N GLU A 198 0.38 -8.33 13.15
CA GLU A 198 0.38 -9.19 14.34
C GLU A 198 0.82 -8.47 15.62
N MET A 199 1.58 -7.38 15.49
CA MET A 199 1.98 -6.51 16.60
C MET A 199 0.97 -5.38 16.86
N ILE A 200 0.00 -5.17 15.96
CA ILE A 200 -1.02 -4.14 16.12
C ILE A 200 -2.17 -4.73 16.94
N ALA A 201 -2.42 -4.13 18.11
CA ALA A 201 -3.49 -4.55 18.98
C ALA A 201 -4.86 -4.28 18.33
N ARG A 202 -5.47 -5.34 17.79
CA ARG A 202 -6.87 -5.41 17.32
C ARG A 202 -7.29 -4.18 16.49
N PRO A 203 -6.78 -3.99 15.25
CA PRO A 203 -7.20 -2.87 14.42
C PRO A 203 -8.70 -2.96 14.06
N ALA A 204 -9.36 -1.82 13.86
CA ALA A 204 -10.71 -1.76 13.30
C ALA A 204 -10.65 -2.14 11.81
N ARG A 205 -11.45 -3.11 11.37
CA ARG A 205 -11.53 -3.54 9.96
C ARG A 205 -12.68 -2.83 9.25
N ILE A 206 -12.40 -2.20 8.11
CA ILE A 206 -13.37 -1.54 7.24
C ILE A 206 -13.30 -2.21 5.87
N ASP A 207 -14.42 -2.72 5.36
CA ASP A 207 -14.48 -3.44 4.08
C ASP A 207 -15.53 -2.86 3.15
N PHE A 208 -15.07 -2.20 2.09
CA PHE A 208 -15.90 -1.59 1.06
C PHE A 208 -16.23 -2.55 -0.08
N THR A 209 -15.77 -3.81 -0.04
CA THR A 209 -16.01 -4.79 -1.09
C THR A 209 -17.52 -5.01 -1.32
N GLY A 210 -17.99 -4.73 -2.54
CA GLY A 210 -19.40 -4.89 -2.92
C GLY A 210 -20.36 -3.92 -2.22
N LYS A 211 -19.85 -2.86 -1.57
CA LYS A 211 -20.68 -1.85 -0.90
C LYS A 211 -21.08 -0.75 -1.87
N ASN A 212 -22.28 -0.21 -1.67
CA ASN A 212 -22.78 0.98 -2.38
C ASN A 212 -22.47 2.29 -1.62
N SER A 213 -21.96 2.19 -0.39
CA SER A 213 -21.45 3.30 0.40
C SER A 213 -19.94 3.20 0.48
N PHE A 214 -19.27 4.33 0.26
CA PHE A 214 -17.81 4.49 0.35
C PHE A 214 -17.40 5.34 1.56
N SER A 215 -18.32 5.50 2.51
CA SER A 215 -18.07 6.15 3.80
C SER A 215 -18.26 5.16 4.93
N ALA A 216 -17.39 5.24 5.95
CA ALA A 216 -17.50 4.48 7.20
C ALA A 216 -17.19 5.38 8.40
N THR A 217 -17.87 5.15 9.52
CA THR A 217 -17.54 5.75 10.82
C THR A 217 -16.99 4.67 11.75
N VAL A 218 -15.86 4.96 12.38
CA VAL A 218 -15.19 4.12 13.37
C VAL A 218 -15.24 4.83 14.72
N LEU A 219 -15.74 4.16 15.75
CA LEU A 219 -15.70 4.62 17.14
C LEU A 219 -14.67 3.79 17.91
N HIS A 220 -13.67 4.46 18.49
CA HIS A 220 -12.74 3.85 19.43
C HIS A 220 -13.37 3.92 20.84
N ASN A 221 -13.76 2.77 21.38
CA ASN A 221 -14.48 2.68 22.65
C ASN A 221 -13.51 2.71 23.85
N VAL A 222 -14.04 3.07 25.03
CA VAL A 222 -13.28 3.16 26.29
C VAL A 222 -12.67 1.83 26.75
N ASP A 223 -13.22 0.70 26.29
CA ASP A 223 -12.70 -0.64 26.57
C ASP A 223 -11.63 -1.09 25.56
N GLY A 224 -11.19 -0.20 24.67
CA GLY A 224 -10.21 -0.45 23.62
C GLY A 224 -10.77 -1.24 22.42
N THR A 225 -12.08 -1.44 22.34
CA THR A 225 -12.74 -2.06 21.18
C THR A 225 -13.13 -1.02 20.13
N TRP A 226 -13.59 -1.50 18.97
CA TRP A 226 -14.01 -0.66 17.86
C TRP A 226 -15.44 -0.97 17.44
N SER A 227 -16.21 0.08 17.15
CA SER A 227 -17.50 -0.02 16.48
C SER A 227 -17.37 0.58 15.07
N VAL A 228 -17.78 -0.17 14.04
CA VAL A 228 -17.74 0.29 12.64
C VAL A 228 -19.16 0.33 12.08
N THR A 229 -19.55 1.47 11.53
CA THR A 229 -20.88 1.72 10.93
C THR A 229 -20.78 2.36 9.57
#